data_AF-A0A520I056-F1
#
_entry.id   AF-A0A520I056-F1
#
_cell.length_a   1.000
_cell.length_b   1.000
_cell.length_c   1.000
_cell.angle_alpha   90.00
_cell.angle_beta   90.00
_cell.angle_gamma   90.00
#
_symmetry.space_group_name_H-M   'P 1'
#
loop_
_entity.id
_entity.type
_entity.pdbx_description
1 polymer ?
#
loop_
_entity_poly.entity_id
_entity_poly.type
_entity_poly.pdbx_seq_one_letter_code
_entity_poly.pdbx_strand_id
1 'polypeptide(L)'
;MKDNAVSSASDPIDLSTTIDELRSARRAWRQEQDGRHSVARFPSLDETGRALDDLVAALFPGRLGMFTGPVEREDAFVETRLRQALERLQRQVEREFAYWQEEAVLSFDVSHASMIIGLFCAELGPIRELVDDDVRAAFLGDPAARSADEILICYPGIVAILYHRIAHALYGLGAPIVARIISELANNRTGIDIHPGATIGRSFFIDHGTGVVIGETAIIGDRVQIYQH
;
A
#
# COMPACT_ATOMS: atom_id res chain seq x y z
N MET A 1 34.09 -42.48 42.23
CA MET A 1 33.54 -41.54 41.24
C MET A 1 32.78 -42.38 40.21
N LYS A 2 31.45 -42.36 40.26
CA LYS A 2 30.59 -42.99 39.24
C LYS A 2 30.03 -41.85 38.41
N ASP A 3 30.47 -41.78 37.16
CA ASP A 3 30.03 -40.78 36.20
C ASP A 3 28.55 -40.99 35.90
N ASN A 4 27.75 -39.99 36.28
CA ASN A 4 26.33 -39.92 36.01
C ASN A 4 26.18 -39.24 34.64
N ALA A 5 26.09 -40.03 33.58
CA ALA A 5 25.80 -39.52 32.24
C ALA A 5 24.35 -39.04 32.21
N VAL A 6 24.18 -37.72 32.26
CA VAL A 6 22.92 -37.04 31.99
C VAL A 6 22.57 -37.28 30.52
N SER A 7 21.72 -38.28 30.26
CA SER A 7 21.04 -38.42 28.98
C SER A 7 19.82 -37.49 28.97
N SER A 8 20.00 -36.29 28.44
CA SER A 8 18.90 -35.41 28.04
C SER A 8 19.01 -35.13 26.54
N ALA A 9 18.80 -36.17 25.73
CA ALA A 9 18.41 -35.97 24.35
C ALA A 9 16.88 -35.90 24.33
N SER A 10 16.32 -34.71 24.18
CA SER A 10 14.91 -34.58 23.79
C SER A 10 14.78 -35.24 22.42
N ASP A 11 13.98 -36.29 22.31
CA ASP A 11 13.66 -36.88 21.01
C ASP A 11 13.13 -35.78 20.08
N PRO A 12 13.62 -35.70 18.82
CA PRO A 12 13.12 -34.72 17.88
C PRO A 12 11.62 -34.95 17.67
N ILE A 13 10.83 -33.87 17.73
CA ILE A 13 9.38 -33.92 17.54
C ILE A 13 9.07 -34.64 16.22
N ASP A 14 8.34 -35.75 16.28
CA ASP A 14 7.84 -36.44 15.09
C ASP A 14 6.68 -35.61 14.50
N LEU A 15 6.90 -35.10 13.28
CA LEU A 15 5.96 -34.24 12.56
C LEU A 15 5.24 -34.98 11.42
N SER A 16 5.48 -36.27 11.23
CA SER A 16 4.99 -37.02 10.06
C SER A 16 3.46 -36.97 9.94
N THR A 17 2.74 -37.30 11.01
CA THR A 17 1.27 -37.24 11.09
C THR A 17 0.75 -35.82 10.82
N THR A 18 1.33 -34.81 11.48
CA THR A 18 0.95 -33.40 11.30
C THR A 18 1.14 -32.95 9.85
N ILE A 19 2.25 -33.35 9.19
CA ILE A 19 2.51 -33.01 7.79
C ILE A 19 1.47 -33.64 6.87
N ASP A 20 1.06 -34.88 7.14
CA ASP A 20 0.09 -35.60 6.34
C ASP A 20 -1.34 -35.03 6.50
N GLU A 21 -1.73 -34.67 7.72
CA GLU A 21 -2.99 -33.97 7.98
C GLU A 21 -3.02 -32.61 7.28
N LEU A 22 -1.97 -31.80 7.42
CA LEU A 22 -1.85 -30.50 6.74
C LEU A 22 -1.83 -30.66 5.21
N ARG A 23 -1.20 -31.72 4.69
CA ARG A 23 -1.22 -32.02 3.24
C ARG A 23 -2.63 -32.34 2.76
N SER A 24 -3.37 -33.12 3.54
CA SER A 24 -4.76 -33.49 3.24
C SER A 24 -5.66 -32.26 3.23
N ALA A 25 -5.56 -31.40 4.24
CA ALA A 25 -6.29 -30.13 4.30
C ALA A 25 -5.99 -29.21 3.09
N ARG A 26 -4.71 -29.04 2.72
CA ARG A 26 -4.32 -28.26 1.53
C ARG A 26 -4.87 -28.84 0.22
N ARG A 27 -4.95 -30.18 0.10
CA ARG A 27 -5.49 -30.84 -1.09
C ARG A 27 -7.00 -30.68 -1.19
N ALA A 28 -7.73 -30.85 -0.07
CA ALA A 28 -9.18 -30.65 -0.02
C ALA A 28 -9.57 -29.23 -0.44
N TRP A 29 -8.94 -28.21 0.14
CA TRP A 29 -9.18 -26.80 -0.22
C TRP A 29 -8.95 -26.52 -1.72
N ARG A 30 -7.87 -27.04 -2.30
CA ARG A 30 -7.57 -26.86 -3.73
C ARG A 30 -8.58 -27.52 -4.65
N GLN A 31 -9.15 -28.65 -4.23
CA GLN A 31 -10.21 -29.34 -4.98
C GLN A 31 -11.52 -28.57 -4.94
N GLU A 32 -11.85 -27.95 -3.79
CA GLU A 32 -13.05 -27.12 -3.63
C GLU A 32 -12.98 -25.80 -4.41
N GLN A 33 -11.78 -25.22 -4.55
CA GLN A 33 -11.56 -23.92 -5.20
C GLN A 33 -11.45 -23.98 -6.74
N ASP A 34 -11.67 -25.15 -7.35
CA ASP A 34 -11.72 -25.38 -8.81
C ASP A 34 -10.47 -24.88 -9.58
N GLY A 35 -9.37 -24.63 -8.86
CA GLY A 35 -8.10 -24.14 -9.43
C GLY A 35 -8.15 -22.76 -10.10
N ARG A 36 -9.19 -21.95 -9.85
CA ARG A 36 -9.49 -20.73 -10.62
C ARG A 36 -8.48 -19.59 -10.52
N HIS A 37 -7.62 -19.60 -9.50
CA HIS A 37 -6.61 -18.58 -9.29
C HIS A 37 -5.29 -19.15 -8.77
N SER A 38 -4.20 -18.91 -9.50
CA SER A 38 -2.85 -19.08 -8.97
C SER A 38 -2.45 -17.93 -8.03
N VAL A 39 -2.49 -18.19 -6.72
CA VAL A 39 -2.03 -17.22 -5.68
C VAL A 39 -0.56 -16.79 -5.91
N ALA A 40 0.26 -17.60 -6.61
CA ALA A 40 1.62 -17.22 -6.96
C ALA A 40 1.69 -15.96 -7.87
N ARG A 41 0.60 -15.68 -8.59
CA ARG A 41 0.43 -14.50 -9.44
C ARG A 41 -0.17 -13.31 -8.70
N PHE A 42 -0.64 -13.48 -7.46
CA PHE A 42 -1.20 -12.37 -6.70
C PHE A 42 -0.15 -11.28 -6.44
N PRO A 43 -0.53 -9.99 -6.46
CA PRO A 43 0.35 -8.90 -6.06
C PRO A 43 0.90 -9.08 -4.64
N SER A 44 2.17 -8.78 -4.45
CA SER A 44 2.86 -8.95 -3.16
C SER A 44 2.65 -7.71 -2.27
N LEU A 45 2.16 -7.93 -1.04
CA LEU A 45 2.03 -6.90 0.00
C LEU A 45 3.38 -6.20 0.26
N ASP A 46 4.45 -6.97 0.47
CA ASP A 46 5.79 -6.47 0.78
C ASP A 46 6.40 -5.67 -0.37
N GLU A 47 6.30 -6.17 -1.61
CA GLU A 47 6.84 -5.46 -2.76
C GLU A 47 6.03 -4.20 -3.11
N THR A 48 4.70 -4.23 -2.91
CA THR A 48 3.86 -3.04 -3.05
C THR A 48 4.21 -1.99 -1.99
N GLY A 49 4.44 -2.42 -0.74
CA GLY A 49 4.88 -1.54 0.34
C GLY A 49 6.24 -0.88 0.04
N ARG A 50 7.23 -1.64 -0.44
CA ARG A 50 8.53 -1.08 -0.86
C ARG A 50 8.39 -0.07 -1.98
N ALA A 51 7.54 -0.36 -2.96
CA ALA A 51 7.29 0.56 -4.07
C ALA A 51 6.63 1.86 -3.59
N LEU A 52 5.71 1.76 -2.64
CA LEU A 52 5.06 2.90 -1.99
C LEU A 52 6.06 3.73 -1.18
N ASP A 53 6.97 3.10 -0.43
CA ASP A 53 8.02 3.80 0.31
C ASP A 53 8.95 4.61 -0.62
N ASP A 54 9.39 3.99 -1.73
CA ASP A 54 10.21 4.68 -2.74
C ASP A 54 9.42 5.83 -3.39
N LEU A 55 8.13 5.62 -3.68
CA LEU A 55 7.27 6.65 -4.28
C LEU A 55 7.07 7.85 -3.34
N VAL A 56 6.74 7.58 -2.08
CA VAL A 56 6.55 8.62 -1.05
C VAL A 56 7.86 9.37 -0.80
N ALA A 57 8.99 8.67 -0.80
CA ALA A 57 10.31 9.29 -0.72
C ALA A 57 10.58 10.23 -1.90
N ALA A 58 10.18 9.87 -3.12
CA ALA A 58 10.31 10.72 -4.29
C ALA A 58 9.39 11.94 -4.26
N LEU A 59 8.13 11.77 -3.82
CA LEU A 59 7.16 12.87 -3.73
C LEU A 59 7.57 13.91 -2.66
N PHE A 60 8.23 13.47 -1.59
CA PHE A 60 8.62 14.32 -0.47
C PHE A 60 10.09 14.12 -0.06
N PRO A 61 11.07 14.50 -0.90
CA PRO A 61 12.48 14.13 -0.72
C PRO A 61 13.06 14.48 0.64
N GLY A 62 12.94 15.73 1.08
CA GLY A 62 13.49 16.18 2.36
C GLY A 62 12.69 15.76 3.59
N ARG A 63 11.41 15.38 3.44
CA ARG A 63 10.48 15.16 4.56
C ARG A 63 10.24 13.68 4.85
N LEU A 64 9.85 12.93 3.82
CA LEU A 64 9.60 11.48 3.93
C LEU A 64 10.70 10.65 3.24
N GLY A 65 11.42 11.25 2.29
CA GLY A 65 12.55 10.61 1.62
C GLY A 65 13.89 10.72 2.35
N MET A 66 13.97 11.55 3.40
CA MET A 66 15.17 11.81 4.20
C MET A 66 16.39 12.28 3.36
N PHE A 67 16.16 12.91 2.21
CA PHE A 67 17.21 13.52 1.40
C PHE A 67 17.81 14.71 2.15
N THR A 68 19.13 14.70 2.33
CA THR A 68 19.89 15.74 3.06
C THR A 68 21.01 16.34 2.22
N GLY A 69 21.01 16.08 0.90
CA GLY A 69 22.02 16.57 -0.04
C GLY A 69 21.77 18.01 -0.51
N PRO A 70 22.69 18.55 -1.33
CA PRO A 70 22.49 19.81 -2.03
C PRO A 70 21.26 19.77 -2.95
N VAL A 71 20.57 20.89 -3.11
CA VAL A 71 19.34 21.01 -3.94
C VAL A 71 19.60 20.56 -5.38
N GLU A 72 20.80 20.78 -5.92
CA GLU A 72 21.17 20.39 -7.29
C GLU A 72 21.22 18.86 -7.48
N ARG A 73 21.21 18.09 -6.40
CA ARG A 73 21.17 16.62 -6.44
C ARG A 73 19.79 16.05 -6.10
N GLU A 74 18.82 16.89 -5.75
CA GLU A 74 17.48 16.44 -5.37
C GLU A 74 16.78 15.74 -6.53
N ASP A 75 16.85 16.30 -7.74
CA ASP A 75 16.26 15.69 -8.94
C ASP A 75 16.83 14.30 -9.23
N ALA A 76 18.13 14.10 -9.05
CA ALA A 76 18.76 12.80 -9.24
C ALA A 76 18.30 11.77 -8.19
N PHE A 77 18.07 12.21 -6.95
CA PHE A 77 17.47 11.38 -5.91
C PHE A 77 16.02 11.01 -6.25
N VAL A 78 15.22 11.99 -6.66
CA VAL A 78 13.82 11.80 -7.08
C VAL A 78 13.75 10.82 -8.24
N GLU A 79 14.56 11.00 -9.29
CA GLU A 79 14.59 10.10 -10.45
C GLU A 79 14.90 8.66 -10.04
N THR A 80 15.91 8.47 -9.18
CA THR A 80 16.32 7.15 -8.71
C THR A 80 15.18 6.45 -7.96
N ARG A 81 14.53 7.17 -7.04
CA ARG A 81 13.42 6.65 -6.24
C ARG A 81 12.19 6.37 -7.10
N LEU A 82 11.81 7.27 -8.01
CA LEU A 82 10.70 7.06 -8.93
C LEU A 82 10.92 5.84 -9.81
N ARG A 83 12.13 5.67 -10.39
CA ARG A 83 12.44 4.50 -11.22
C ARG A 83 12.25 3.19 -10.44
N GLN A 84 12.77 3.13 -9.22
CA GLN A 84 12.61 1.96 -8.35
C GLN A 84 11.14 1.69 -8.00
N ALA A 85 10.39 2.73 -7.63
CA ALA A 85 8.97 2.63 -7.30
C ALA A 85 8.15 2.14 -8.50
N LEU A 86 8.28 2.78 -9.66
CA LEU A 86 7.49 2.50 -10.86
C LEU A 86 7.80 1.11 -11.42
N GLU A 87 9.08 0.68 -11.43
CA GLU A 87 9.44 -0.68 -11.83
C GLU A 87 8.84 -1.74 -10.91
N ARG A 88 8.82 -1.50 -9.60
CA ARG A 88 8.20 -2.43 -8.64
C ARG A 88 6.68 -2.46 -8.79
N LEU A 89 6.04 -1.29 -8.90
CA LEU A 89 4.59 -1.18 -9.12
C LEU A 89 4.17 -1.86 -10.42
N GLN A 90 4.90 -1.65 -11.52
CA GLN A 90 4.59 -2.30 -12.80
C GLN A 90 4.54 -3.82 -12.64
N ARG A 91 5.51 -4.42 -11.95
CA ARG A 91 5.53 -5.87 -11.69
C ARG A 91 4.34 -6.33 -10.84
N GLN A 92 3.83 -5.49 -9.94
CA GLN A 92 2.64 -5.81 -9.15
C GLN A 92 1.36 -5.70 -9.99
N VAL A 93 1.29 -4.73 -10.89
CA VAL A 93 0.18 -4.60 -11.85
C VAL A 93 0.18 -5.76 -12.85
N GLU A 94 1.34 -6.17 -13.36
CA GLU A 94 1.50 -7.36 -14.22
C GLU A 94 1.01 -8.63 -13.50
N ARG A 95 1.33 -8.77 -12.21
CA ARG A 95 0.85 -9.85 -11.34
C ARG A 95 -0.67 -9.83 -11.22
N GLU A 96 -1.26 -8.67 -10.97
CA GLU A 96 -2.70 -8.50 -10.92
C GLU A 96 -3.39 -8.91 -12.22
N PHE A 97 -2.90 -8.46 -13.38
CA PHE A 97 -3.43 -8.91 -14.67
C PHE A 97 -3.30 -10.42 -14.86
N ALA A 98 -2.16 -11.00 -14.48
CA ALA A 98 -1.94 -12.44 -14.55
C ALA A 98 -2.87 -13.23 -13.61
N TYR A 99 -3.25 -12.65 -12.47
CA TYR A 99 -4.21 -13.21 -11.53
C TYR A 99 -5.64 -13.20 -12.11
N TRP A 100 -6.05 -12.09 -12.72
CA TRP A 100 -7.38 -11.95 -13.33
C TRP A 100 -7.50 -12.66 -14.69
N GLN A 101 -6.39 -12.94 -15.37
CA GLN A 101 -6.39 -13.59 -16.68
C GLN A 101 -7.10 -14.96 -16.67
N GLU A 102 -7.08 -15.66 -15.52
CA GLU A 102 -7.74 -16.96 -15.36
C GLU A 102 -9.27 -16.85 -15.41
N GLU A 103 -9.84 -15.67 -15.12
CA GLU A 103 -11.28 -15.37 -15.18
C GLU A 103 -11.68 -14.61 -16.46
N ALA A 104 -10.72 -14.02 -17.17
CA ALA A 104 -10.97 -13.21 -18.35
C ALA A 104 -11.20 -14.09 -19.59
N VAL A 105 -12.30 -13.83 -20.31
CA VAL A 105 -12.60 -14.50 -21.60
C VAL A 105 -11.58 -14.12 -22.69
N LEU A 106 -11.08 -12.89 -22.64
CA LEU A 106 -10.08 -12.37 -23.56
C LEU A 106 -8.73 -12.23 -22.84
N SER A 107 -7.64 -12.41 -23.59
CA SER A 107 -6.30 -12.16 -23.07
C SER A 107 -6.07 -10.67 -22.86
N PHE A 108 -5.57 -10.30 -21.69
CA PHE A 108 -5.01 -8.98 -21.46
C PHE A 108 -3.77 -8.77 -22.32
N ASP A 109 -3.60 -7.56 -22.85
CA ASP A 109 -2.39 -7.17 -23.55
C ASP A 109 -1.25 -6.99 -22.53
N VAL A 110 -0.05 -7.49 -22.87
CA VAL A 110 1.16 -7.38 -22.06
C VAL A 110 1.51 -5.91 -21.77
N SER A 111 1.12 -5.00 -22.66
CA SER A 111 1.34 -3.55 -22.53
C SER A 111 0.38 -2.84 -21.57
N HIS A 112 -0.69 -3.48 -21.09
CA HIS A 112 -1.64 -2.81 -20.19
C HIS A 112 -0.98 -2.32 -18.90
N ALA A 113 -0.12 -3.14 -18.29
CA ALA A 113 0.54 -2.75 -17.05
C ALA A 113 1.46 -1.53 -17.24
N SER A 114 2.25 -1.50 -18.32
CA SER A 114 3.13 -0.35 -18.61
C SER A 114 2.33 0.90 -18.99
N MET A 115 1.17 0.74 -19.65
CA MET A 115 0.26 1.85 -19.93
C MET A 115 -0.32 2.44 -18.63
N ILE A 116 -0.80 1.60 -17.72
CA ILE A 116 -1.29 2.03 -16.39
C ILE A 116 -0.21 2.81 -15.65
N ILE A 117 1.03 2.30 -15.62
CA ILE A 117 2.14 2.97 -14.95
C ILE A 117 2.51 4.29 -15.62
N GLY A 118 2.48 4.36 -16.96
CA GLY A 118 2.70 5.60 -17.69
C GLY A 118 1.67 6.67 -17.37
N LEU A 119 0.38 6.30 -17.31
CA LEU A 119 -0.71 7.20 -16.91
C LEU A 119 -0.60 7.61 -15.44
N PHE A 120 -0.29 6.66 -14.55
CA PHE A 120 -0.09 6.90 -13.13
C PHE A 120 1.07 7.89 -12.87
N CYS A 121 2.14 7.82 -13.68
CA CYS A 121 3.24 8.78 -13.59
C CYS A 121 2.78 10.24 -13.81
N ALA A 122 1.81 10.45 -14.72
CA ALA A 122 1.23 11.77 -14.96
C ALA A 122 0.39 12.29 -13.78
N GLU A 123 -0.14 11.40 -12.94
CA GLU A 123 -0.91 11.75 -11.75
C GLU A 123 -0.04 12.14 -10.54
N LEU A 124 1.27 11.88 -10.56
CA LEU A 124 2.14 12.11 -9.40
C LEU A 124 2.24 13.59 -8.99
N GLY A 125 2.30 14.51 -9.96
CA GLY A 125 2.25 15.96 -9.71
C GLY A 125 0.93 16.39 -9.07
N PRO A 126 -0.23 16.09 -9.70
CA PRO A 126 -1.55 16.33 -9.11
C PRO A 126 -1.74 15.74 -7.71
N ILE A 127 -1.31 14.49 -7.47
CA ILE A 127 -1.35 13.84 -6.16
C ILE A 127 -0.52 14.64 -5.14
N ARG A 128 0.70 15.05 -5.53
CA ARG A 128 1.59 15.83 -4.67
C ARG A 128 0.93 17.14 -4.23
N GLU A 129 0.26 17.84 -5.13
CA GLU A 129 -0.47 19.09 -4.84
C GLU A 129 -1.68 18.86 -3.93
N LEU A 130 -2.44 17.79 -4.16
CA LEU A 130 -3.58 17.44 -3.31
C LEU A 130 -3.16 17.17 -1.87
N VAL A 131 -2.04 16.48 -1.67
CA VAL A 131 -1.51 16.22 -0.33
C VAL A 131 -1.02 17.50 0.35
N ASP A 132 -0.43 18.46 -0.38
CA ASP A 132 -0.09 19.77 0.19
C ASP A 132 -1.33 20.53 0.67
N ASP A 133 -2.44 20.42 -0.05
CA ASP A 133 -3.72 21.03 0.36
C ASP A 133 -4.31 20.37 1.62
N ASP A 134 -4.16 19.06 1.77
CA ASP A 134 -4.59 18.33 2.98
C ASP A 134 -3.71 18.68 4.18
N VAL A 135 -2.39 18.74 4.00
CA VAL A 135 -1.45 19.18 5.05
C VAL A 135 -1.79 20.59 5.50
N ARG A 136 -2.12 21.49 4.55
CA ARG A 136 -2.56 22.85 4.89
C ARG A 136 -3.88 22.85 5.65
N ALA A 137 -4.83 21.99 5.26
CA ALA A 137 -6.11 21.86 5.95
C ALA A 137 -5.93 21.36 7.39
N ALA A 138 -5.08 20.36 7.60
CA ALA A 138 -4.72 19.87 8.93
C ALA A 138 -4.07 20.95 9.79
N PHE A 139 -3.13 21.72 9.22
CA PHE A 139 -2.46 22.81 9.95
C PHE A 139 -3.43 23.91 10.40
N LEU A 140 -4.42 24.23 9.58
CA LEU A 140 -5.45 25.22 9.93
C LEU A 140 -6.53 24.64 10.85
N GLY A 141 -6.79 23.33 10.76
CA GLY A 141 -7.83 22.62 11.48
C GLY A 141 -7.44 22.14 12.88
N ASP A 142 -6.13 22.00 13.16
CA ASP A 142 -5.61 21.57 14.46
C ASP A 142 -4.76 22.66 15.13
N PRO A 143 -5.28 23.33 16.19
CA PRO A 143 -4.51 24.30 16.98
C PRO A 143 -3.27 23.73 17.68
N ALA A 144 -3.15 22.40 17.81
CA ALA A 144 -2.00 21.75 18.42
C ALA A 144 -0.83 21.56 17.44
N ALA A 145 -1.06 21.67 16.14
CA ALA A 145 -0.03 21.52 15.13
C ALA A 145 1.00 22.65 15.18
N ARG A 146 2.28 22.30 15.17
CA ARG A 146 3.38 23.28 15.27
C ARG A 146 4.04 23.57 13.93
N SER A 147 3.98 22.63 12.98
CA SER A 147 4.49 22.84 11.63
C SER A 147 3.85 21.90 10.61
N ALA A 148 3.92 22.29 9.33
CA ALA A 148 3.51 21.43 8.21
C ALA A 148 4.36 20.14 8.11
N ASP A 149 5.62 20.19 8.55
CA ASP A 149 6.52 19.04 8.54
C ASP A 149 6.12 18.02 9.62
N GLU A 150 5.78 18.49 10.83
CA GLU A 150 5.24 17.64 11.90
C GLU A 150 3.98 16.90 11.42
N ILE A 151 3.09 17.63 10.75
CA ILE A 151 1.86 17.08 10.17
C ILE A 151 2.16 16.00 9.15
N LEU A 152 2.98 16.31 8.14
CA LEU A 152 3.25 15.37 7.05
C LEU A 152 3.97 14.10 7.54
N ILE A 153 4.89 14.23 8.50
CA ILE A 153 5.71 13.11 8.98
C ILE A 153 4.94 12.23 9.96
N CYS A 154 4.13 12.81 10.84
CA CYS A 154 3.62 12.11 12.02
C CYS A 154 2.10 12.06 12.17
N TYR A 155 1.30 12.75 11.34
CA TYR A 155 -0.17 12.74 11.54
C TYR A 155 -0.80 11.53 10.82
N PRO A 156 -1.48 10.63 11.55
CA PRO A 156 -2.04 9.40 10.96
C PRO A 156 -3.08 9.69 9.87
N GLY A 157 -3.90 10.74 10.05
CA GLY A 157 -4.85 11.17 9.01
C GLY A 157 -4.20 11.61 7.71
N ILE A 158 -3.04 12.26 7.78
CA ILE A 158 -2.28 12.68 6.60
C ILE A 158 -1.58 11.49 5.93
N VAL A 159 -1.04 10.55 6.71
CA VAL A 159 -0.50 9.30 6.15
C VAL A 159 -1.60 8.51 5.43
N ALA A 160 -2.79 8.41 6.02
CA ALA A 160 -3.92 7.70 5.43
C ALA A 160 -4.41 8.36 4.12
N ILE A 161 -4.58 9.69 4.10
CA ILE A 161 -5.04 10.38 2.88
C ILE A 161 -3.97 10.37 1.77
N LEU A 162 -2.68 10.48 2.11
CA LEU A 162 -1.58 10.32 1.14
C LEU A 162 -1.65 8.96 0.43
N TYR A 163 -1.78 7.88 1.20
CA TYR A 163 -1.88 6.53 0.64
C TYR A 163 -3.16 6.35 -0.15
N HIS A 164 -4.29 6.88 0.33
CA HIS A 164 -5.55 6.86 -0.40
C HIS A 164 -5.44 7.57 -1.74
N ARG A 165 -4.84 8.76 -1.82
CA ARG A 165 -4.71 9.48 -3.11
C ARG A 165 -3.88 8.72 -4.14
N ILE A 166 -2.83 8.05 -3.68
CA ILE A 166 -2.03 7.15 -4.52
C ILE A 166 -2.86 5.93 -4.97
N ALA A 167 -3.54 5.27 -4.02
CA ALA A 167 -4.36 4.11 -4.28
C ALA A 167 -5.54 4.41 -5.21
N HIS A 168 -6.19 5.56 -5.01
CA HIS A 168 -7.34 6.02 -5.80
C HIS A 168 -6.97 6.21 -7.27
N ALA A 169 -5.81 6.82 -7.55
CA ALA A 169 -5.31 6.96 -8.92
C ALA A 169 -5.08 5.58 -9.58
N LEU A 170 -4.40 4.66 -8.89
CA LEU A 170 -4.18 3.30 -9.41
C LEU A 170 -5.49 2.52 -9.61
N TYR A 171 -6.45 2.67 -8.68
CA TYR A 171 -7.77 2.06 -8.78
C TYR A 171 -8.52 2.57 -10.01
N GLY A 172 -8.57 3.89 -10.22
CA GLY A 172 -9.21 4.51 -11.39
C GLY A 172 -8.55 4.14 -12.72
N LEU A 173 -7.26 3.80 -12.70
CA LEU A 173 -6.52 3.33 -13.87
C LEU A 173 -6.64 1.82 -14.14
N GLY A 174 -7.33 1.07 -13.26
CA GLY A 174 -7.59 -0.36 -13.47
C GLY A 174 -6.61 -1.31 -12.78
N ALA A 175 -5.98 -0.90 -11.68
CA ALA A 175 -5.19 -1.77 -10.80
C ALA A 175 -5.84 -1.91 -9.39
N PRO A 176 -7.06 -2.46 -9.27
CA PRO A 176 -7.84 -2.47 -8.04
C PRO A 176 -7.21 -3.29 -6.89
N ILE A 177 -6.55 -4.43 -7.15
CA ILE A 177 -5.90 -5.23 -6.09
C ILE A 177 -4.68 -4.47 -5.55
N VAL A 178 -3.80 -3.96 -6.42
CA VAL A 178 -2.65 -3.15 -5.99
C VAL A 178 -3.11 -1.93 -5.19
N ALA A 179 -4.17 -1.25 -5.64
CA ALA A 179 -4.77 -0.14 -4.92
C ALA A 179 -5.32 -0.56 -3.55
N ARG A 180 -6.04 -1.68 -3.45
CA ARG A 180 -6.57 -2.15 -2.15
C ARG A 180 -5.45 -2.53 -1.20
N ILE A 181 -4.35 -3.12 -1.69
CA ILE A 181 -3.15 -3.38 -0.89
C ILE A 181 -2.61 -2.09 -0.28
N ILE A 182 -2.51 -1.01 -1.05
CA ILE A 182 -2.04 0.30 -0.56
C ILE A 182 -2.99 0.87 0.51
N SER A 183 -4.31 0.78 0.29
CA SER A 183 -5.30 1.17 1.32
C SER A 183 -5.17 0.35 2.61
N GLU A 184 -4.92 -0.96 2.50
CA GLU A 184 -4.70 -1.80 3.69
C GLU A 184 -3.38 -1.49 4.40
N LEU A 185 -2.33 -1.09 3.68
CA LEU A 185 -1.09 -0.61 4.30
C LEU A 185 -1.34 0.67 5.11
N ALA A 186 -2.19 1.57 4.62
CA ALA A 186 -2.62 2.76 5.36
C ALA A 186 -3.40 2.37 6.63
N ASN A 187 -4.38 1.50 6.48
CA ASN A 187 -5.21 1.01 7.58
C ASN A 187 -4.37 0.35 8.67
N ASN A 188 -3.49 -0.58 8.31
CA ASN A 188 -2.59 -1.24 9.26
C ASN A 188 -1.68 -0.27 10.02
N ARG A 189 -1.28 0.83 9.39
CA ARG A 189 -0.38 1.83 10.00
C ARG A 189 -1.12 2.87 10.86
N THR A 190 -2.37 3.18 10.54
CA THR A 190 -3.08 4.37 11.07
C THR A 190 -4.39 4.06 11.78
N GLY A 191 -4.97 2.87 11.56
CA GLY A 191 -6.32 2.52 12.00
C GLY A 191 -7.44 3.21 11.22
N ILE A 192 -7.14 3.79 10.06
CA ILE A 192 -8.10 4.47 9.17
C ILE A 192 -8.26 3.62 7.90
N ASP A 193 -9.45 3.07 7.67
CA ASP A 193 -9.76 2.30 6.45
C ASP A 193 -10.46 3.19 5.42
N ILE A 194 -9.75 3.54 4.35
CA ILE A 194 -10.31 4.26 3.20
C ILE A 194 -10.24 3.35 1.98
N HIS A 195 -11.41 2.95 1.47
CA HIS A 195 -11.46 2.17 0.25
C HIS A 195 -10.87 2.97 -0.92
N PRO A 196 -10.05 2.36 -1.80
CA PRO A 196 -9.40 3.11 -2.89
C PRO A 196 -10.40 3.71 -3.89
N GLY A 197 -11.58 3.11 -4.05
CA GLY A 197 -12.65 3.66 -4.90
C GLY A 197 -13.37 4.90 -4.35
N ALA A 198 -13.19 5.25 -3.07
CA ALA A 198 -13.84 6.43 -2.48
C ALA A 198 -13.38 7.71 -3.18
N THR A 199 -14.30 8.64 -3.43
CA THR A 199 -13.98 9.94 -4.03
C THR A 199 -13.85 10.99 -2.93
N ILE A 200 -12.67 11.59 -2.76
CA ILE A 200 -12.39 12.57 -1.71
C ILE A 200 -11.82 13.86 -2.30
N GLY A 201 -12.51 14.97 -2.02
CA GLY A 201 -12.15 16.32 -2.45
C GLY A 201 -10.84 16.86 -1.88
N ARG A 202 -10.58 18.13 -2.15
CA ARG A 202 -9.37 18.86 -1.72
C ARG A 202 -9.47 19.29 -0.27
N SER A 203 -8.32 19.48 0.38
CA SER A 203 -8.23 20.02 1.75
C SER A 203 -9.01 19.16 2.75
N PHE A 204 -8.85 17.84 2.63
CA PHE A 204 -9.49 16.87 3.51
C PHE A 204 -8.59 16.58 4.72
N PHE A 205 -9.18 16.52 5.91
CA PHE A 205 -8.44 16.29 7.14
C PHE A 205 -9.16 15.25 8.02
N ILE A 206 -8.42 14.24 8.48
CA ILE A 206 -8.87 13.32 9.52
C ILE A 206 -8.04 13.60 10.77
N ASP A 207 -8.70 14.03 11.83
CA ASP A 207 -8.06 14.29 13.12
C ASP A 207 -8.12 13.03 14.00
N HIS A 208 -6.98 12.64 14.57
CA HIS A 208 -6.70 11.36 15.26
C HIS A 208 -6.96 10.09 14.42
N GLY A 209 -8.20 9.88 13.98
CA GLY A 209 -8.59 8.99 12.88
C GLY A 209 -8.80 7.51 13.19
N THR A 210 -8.27 6.95 14.28
CA THR A 210 -8.47 5.53 14.60
C THR A 210 -9.96 5.15 14.59
N GLY A 211 -10.32 4.11 13.83
CA GLY A 211 -11.69 3.61 13.72
C GLY A 211 -12.52 4.25 12.60
N VAL A 212 -11.98 5.22 11.86
CA VAL A 212 -12.65 5.79 10.68
C VAL A 212 -12.70 4.76 9.55
N VAL A 213 -13.87 4.60 8.94
CA VAL A 213 -14.12 3.73 7.78
C VAL A 213 -14.84 4.52 6.69
N ILE A 214 -14.27 4.55 5.48
CA ILE A 214 -14.83 5.23 4.30
C ILE A 214 -14.96 4.19 3.17
N GLY A 215 -16.22 3.86 2.83
CA GLY A 215 -16.54 2.81 1.86
C GLY A 215 -16.32 3.17 0.39
N GLU A 216 -16.32 2.15 -0.47
CA GLU A 216 -15.99 2.25 -1.90
C GLU A 216 -16.75 3.31 -2.67
N THR A 217 -18.04 3.47 -2.42
CA THR A 217 -18.90 4.39 -3.17
C THR A 217 -19.07 5.75 -2.48
N ALA A 218 -18.29 6.03 -1.44
CA ALA A 218 -18.37 7.29 -0.71
C ALA A 218 -17.91 8.47 -1.58
N ILE A 219 -18.62 9.58 -1.46
CA ILE A 219 -18.26 10.86 -2.10
C ILE A 219 -18.16 11.91 -1.00
N ILE A 220 -16.96 12.43 -0.78
CA ILE A 220 -16.63 13.45 0.21
C ILE A 220 -16.18 14.70 -0.55
N GLY A 221 -16.82 15.83 -0.28
CA GLY A 221 -16.49 17.11 -0.93
C GLY A 221 -15.21 17.76 -0.40
N ASP A 222 -14.94 18.98 -0.87
CA ASP A 222 -13.78 19.75 -0.42
C ASP A 222 -13.95 20.26 1.02
N ARG A 223 -12.82 20.42 1.72
CA ARG A 223 -12.73 21.02 3.08
C ARG A 223 -13.55 20.29 4.14
N VAL A 224 -13.68 18.98 3.99
CA VAL A 224 -14.31 18.12 4.99
C VAL A 224 -13.29 17.73 6.05
N GLN A 225 -13.72 17.75 7.31
CA GLN A 225 -12.97 17.26 8.45
C GLN A 225 -13.74 16.10 9.12
N ILE A 226 -13.02 15.03 9.47
CA ILE A 226 -13.55 13.86 10.17
C ILE A 226 -12.73 13.61 11.45
N TYR A 227 -13.38 13.09 12.49
CA TYR A 227 -12.75 12.73 13.77
C TYR A 227 -12.80 11.21 14.01
N GLN A 228 -12.07 10.74 15.02
CA GLN A 228 -12.11 9.36 15.50
C GLN A 228 -13.50 8.93 16.01
N HIS A 229 -13.77 7.63 15.95
CA HIS A 229 -14.95 6.99 16.52
C HIS A 229 -14.71 6.59 17.99
#